data_AF-A0A849QKV4-F1
#
_entry.id   AF-A0A849QKV4-F1
#
_cell.length_a   1.000
_cell.length_b   1.000
_cell.length_c   1.000
_cell.angle_alpha   90.00
_cell.angle_beta   90.00
_cell.angle_gamma   90.00
#
_symmetry.space_group_name_H-M   'P 1'
#
loop_
_entity.id
_entity.type
_entity.pdbx_description
1 polymer ?
#
loop_
_entity_poly.entity_id
_entity_poly.type
_entity_poly.pdbx_seq_one_letter_code
_entity_poly.pdbx_strand_id
1 'polypeptide(L)'
;MRQIAMYGKGGIGKSTTTQNLTATLADMGSRIMQIGCDLKADSTRMLMGGVRQPTVLDTLREVGAENVELDEILHDGFKGIKCVE
;
A
#
# COMPACT_ATOMS: atom_id res chain seq x y z
N MET A 1 11.14 2.85 14.77
CA MET A 1 10.12 2.61 13.73
C MET A 1 8.76 2.58 14.42
N ARG A 2 7.74 3.27 13.89
CA ARG A 2 6.37 3.21 14.43
C ARG A 2 5.56 2.21 13.62
N GLN A 3 4.78 1.36 14.27
CA GLN A 3 3.91 0.36 13.64
C GLN A 3 2.47 0.72 13.97
N ILE A 4 1.66 0.97 12.94
CA ILE A 4 0.29 1.48 13.07
C ILE A 4 -0.60 0.66 12.17
N ALA A 5 -1.73 0.20 12.70
CA ALA A 5 -2.77 -0.48 11.95
C ALA A 5 -4.06 0.33 12.02
N MET A 6 -4.69 0.52 10.86
CA MET A 6 -5.94 1.27 10.75
C MET A 6 -7.11 0.29 10.69
N TYR A 7 -8.03 0.39 11.64
CA TYR A 7 -9.24 -0.43 11.71
C TYR A 7 -10.48 0.42 11.49
N GLY A 8 -11.56 -0.20 11.03
CA GLY A 8 -12.84 0.47 10.81
C GLY A 8 -13.80 -0.37 9.97
N LYS A 9 -15.09 -0.04 10.03
CA LYS A 9 -16.13 -0.70 9.24
C LYS A 9 -15.85 -0.55 7.74
N GLY A 10 -16.32 -1.50 6.93
CA GLY A 10 -16.31 -1.33 5.48
C GLY A 10 -17.12 -0.10 5.03
N GLY A 11 -16.60 0.66 4.08
CA GLY A 11 -17.35 1.75 3.42
C GLY A 11 -17.32 3.13 4.12
N ILE A 12 -16.64 3.29 5.26
CA ILE A 12 -16.55 4.58 5.98
C ILE A 12 -15.36 5.45 5.57
N GLY A 13 -14.63 5.08 4.51
CA GLY A 13 -13.47 5.85 4.03
C GLY A 13 -12.12 5.56 4.70
N LYS A 14 -11.97 4.41 5.38
CA LYS A 14 -10.71 3.97 6.03
C LYS A 14 -9.47 4.11 5.12
N SER A 15 -9.53 3.54 3.92
CA SER A 15 -8.42 3.57 2.96
C SER A 15 -8.14 4.99 2.46
N THR A 16 -9.19 5.79 2.24
CA THR A 16 -9.06 7.20 1.84
C THR A 16 -8.35 8.02 2.91
N THR A 17 -8.78 7.89 4.17
CA THR A 17 -8.16 8.59 5.31
C THR A 17 -6.71 8.14 5.51
N THR A 18 -6.44 6.84 5.38
CA THR A 18 -5.09 6.28 5.58
C THR A 18 -4.11 6.80 4.53
N GLN A 19 -4.49 6.80 3.25
CA GLN A 19 -3.64 7.30 2.15
C GLN A 19 -3.35 8.80 2.28
N ASN A 20 -4.33 9.61 2.69
CA ASN A 20 -4.11 11.04 2.90
C ASN A 20 -3.23 11.31 4.13
N LEU A 21 -3.39 10.52 5.19
CA LEU A 21 -2.53 10.61 6.37
C LEU A 21 -1.08 10.29 6.03
N THR A 22 -0.83 9.18 5.34
CA THR A 22 0.53 8.77 4.96
C THR A 22 1.15 9.73 3.95
N ALA A 23 0.38 10.25 2.99
CA ALA A 23 0.82 11.32 2.10
C ALA A 23 1.25 12.58 2.87
N THR A 24 0.46 13.01 3.86
CA THR A 24 0.80 14.17 4.71
C THR A 24 2.07 13.92 5.54
N LEU A 25 2.21 12.73 6.13
CA LEU A 25 3.42 12.38 6.90
C LEU A 25 4.67 12.35 6.01
N ALA A 26 4.54 11.85 4.77
CA ALA A 26 5.62 11.88 3.79
C ALA A 26 5.95 13.31 3.34
N ASP A 27 4.95 14.18 3.19
CA ASP A 27 5.12 15.61 2.93
C ASP A 27 5.94 16.30 4.02
N MET A 28 5.74 15.89 5.27
CA MET A 28 6.52 16.33 6.44
C MET A 28 7.90 15.67 6.57
N GLY A 29 8.35 14.90 5.57
CA GLY A 29 9.67 14.27 5.53
C GLY A 29 9.76 12.90 6.21
N SER A 30 8.63 12.30 6.59
CA SER A 30 8.63 10.94 7.16
C SER A 30 8.84 9.88 6.08
N ARG A 31 9.67 8.88 6.35
CA ARG A 31 9.77 7.67 5.52
C ARG A 31 8.64 6.72 5.89
N ILE A 32 7.75 6.41 4.96
CA ILE A 32 6.54 5.63 5.19
C ILE A 32 6.53 4.39 4.28
N MET A 33 6.08 3.28 4.85
CA MET A 33 5.65 2.09 4.12
C MET A 33 4.17 1.85 4.45
N GLN A 34 3.36 1.64 3.42
CA GLN A 34 1.94 1.34 3.54
C GLN A 34 1.66 -0.04 2.95
N ILE A 35 1.11 -0.92 3.79
CA ILE A 35 0.75 -2.29 3.42
C ILE A 35 -0.78 -2.38 3.40
N GLY A 36 -1.33 -2.72 2.24
CA GLY A 36 -2.75 -3.04 2.07
C GLY A 36 -3.08 -4.40 2.69
N CYS A 37 -4.09 -4.44 3.55
CA CYS A 37 -4.61 -5.68 4.14
C CYS A 37 -6.14 -5.78 4.01
N ASP A 38 -6.77 -4.92 3.21
CA ASP A 38 -8.22 -4.93 2.99
C ASP A 38 -8.56 -5.81 1.79
N LEU A 39 -9.65 -6.58 1.88
CA LEU A 39 -10.14 -7.49 0.83
C LEU A 39 -10.39 -6.78 -0.52
N LYS A 40 -10.57 -5.46 -0.52
CA LYS A 40 -10.78 -4.66 -1.73
C LYS A 40 -9.51 -4.39 -2.54
N ALA A 41 -8.32 -4.62 -1.98
CA ALA A 41 -7.03 -4.39 -2.64
C ALA A 41 -6.95 -3.02 -3.36
N ASP A 42 -7.30 -1.95 -2.64
CA ASP A 42 -7.28 -0.56 -3.14
C ASP A 42 -6.69 0.42 -2.12
N SER A 43 -5.95 -0.10 -1.14
CA SER A 43 -5.41 0.66 -0.02
C SER A 43 -4.30 1.61 -0.47
N THR A 44 -3.62 1.34 -1.57
CA THR A 44 -2.49 2.12 -2.11
C THR A 44 -2.84 2.91 -3.37
N ARG A 45 -4.05 2.72 -3.92
CA ARG A 45 -4.44 3.22 -5.25
C ARG A 45 -4.22 4.72 -5.47
N MET A 46 -4.56 5.57 -4.50
CA MET A 46 -4.38 7.03 -4.61
C MET A 46 -2.90 7.43 -4.52
N LEU A 47 -2.10 6.69 -3.76
CA LEU A 47 -0.65 6.90 -3.67
C LEU A 47 0.05 6.51 -4.98
N MET A 48 -0.54 5.56 -5.71
CA MET A 48 -0.07 5.06 -7.02
C MET A 48 -0.71 5.79 -8.21
N GLY A 49 -1.22 7.02 -8.02
CA GLY A 49 -1.78 7.82 -9.12
C GLY A 49 -3.07 7.27 -9.74
N GLY A 50 -3.81 6.43 -9.01
CA GLY A 50 -5.06 5.83 -9.46
C GLY A 50 -4.93 4.39 -9.98
N VAL A 51 -3.69 3.91 -10.16
CA VAL A 51 -3.38 2.55 -10.62
C VAL A 51 -3.54 1.55 -9.47
N ARG A 52 -4.05 0.36 -9.79
CA ARG A 52 -4.02 -0.80 -8.88
C ARG A 52 -2.76 -1.60 -9.18
N GLN A 53 -1.88 -1.69 -8.21
CA GLN A 53 -0.73 -2.59 -8.27
C GLN A 53 -1.18 -4.05 -8.00
N PRO A 54 -0.45 -5.05 -8.51
CA PRO A 54 -0.68 -6.46 -8.17
C PRO A 54 -0.60 -6.67 -6.65
N THR A 55 -1.40 -7.60 -6.13
CA THR A 55 -1.27 -7.98 -4.72
C THR A 55 -0.15 -8.98 -4.55
N VAL A 56 0.49 -9.02 -3.37
CA VAL A 56 1.51 -10.02 -3.04
C VAL A 56 1.01 -11.44 -3.33
N LEU A 57 -0.23 -11.75 -2.95
CA LEU A 57 -0.79 -13.08 -3.13
C LEU A 57 -1.05 -13.43 -4.60
N ASP A 58 -1.40 -12.44 -5.43
CA ASP A 58 -1.59 -12.67 -6.86
C ASP A 58 -0.24 -12.87 -7.55
N THR A 59 0.77 -12.03 -7.25
CA THR A 59 2.13 -12.19 -7.77
C THR A 59 2.71 -13.57 -7.39
N LEU A 60 2.57 -13.98 -6.12
CA LEU A 60 3.03 -15.30 -5.65
C LEU A 60 2.38 -16.47 -6.42
N ARG A 61 1.12 -16.33 -6.84
CA ARG A 61 0.41 -17.35 -7.63
C ARG A 61 0.87 -17.38 -9.08
N GLU A 62 1.26 -16.22 -9.62
CA GLU A 62 1.69 -16.09 -11.02
C GLU A 62 3.13 -16.58 -11.23
N VAL A 63 4.07 -16.14 -10.38
CA VAL A 63 5.50 -16.44 -10.58
C VAL A 63 6.01 -17.58 -9.70
N GLY A 64 5.28 -17.95 -8.65
CA GLY A 64 5.70 -18.95 -7.66
C GLY A 64 6.49 -18.34 -6.50
N ALA A 65 6.35 -18.92 -5.31
CA ALA A 65 6.87 -18.34 -4.08
C ALA A 65 8.40 -18.23 -4.04
N GLU A 66 9.09 -19.14 -4.71
CA GLU A 66 10.56 -19.14 -4.83
C GLU A 66 11.11 -18.15 -5.87
N ASN A 67 10.28 -17.59 -6.75
CA ASN A 67 10.72 -16.71 -7.84
C ASN A 67 10.25 -15.25 -7.67
N VAL A 68 9.51 -14.95 -6.59
CA VAL A 68 9.00 -13.59 -6.38
C VAL A 68 10.14 -12.66 -5.98
N GLU A 69 10.29 -11.56 -6.70
CA GLU A 69 11.25 -10.51 -6.40
C GLU A 69 10.58 -9.31 -5.72
N LEU A 70 11.36 -8.54 -4.95
CA LEU A 70 10.80 -7.46 -4.13
C LEU A 70 10.19 -6.34 -4.97
N ASP A 71 10.78 -6.03 -6.12
CA ASP A 71 10.33 -4.99 -7.04
C ASP A 71 9.00 -5.31 -7.75
N GLU A 72 8.59 -6.58 -7.74
CA GLU A 72 7.28 -7.04 -8.25
C GLU A 72 6.12 -6.77 -7.29
N ILE A 73 6.41 -6.56 -6.00
CA ILE A 73 5.39 -6.39 -4.94
C ILE A 73 5.50 -5.09 -4.15
N LEU A 74 6.65 -4.40 -4.25
CA LEU A 74 6.92 -3.15 -3.55
C LEU A 74 7.18 -2.06 -4.57
N HIS A 75 6.28 -1.08 -4.60
CA HIS A 75 6.34 0.03 -5.54
C HIS A 75 6.46 1.37 -4.81
N ASP A 76 7.11 2.33 -5.47
CA ASP A 76 7.21 3.70 -4.98
C ASP A 76 5.99 4.52 -5.40
N GLY A 77 5.21 4.96 -4.42
CA GLY A 77 4.09 5.88 -4.60
C GLY A 77 4.47 7.33 -4.38
N PHE A 78 3.46 8.17 -4.13
CA PHE A 78 3.60 9.59 -3.81
C PHE A 78 4.74 9.85 -2.80
N LYS A 79 5.66 10.75 -3.15
CA LYS A 79 6.83 11.13 -2.33
C LYS A 79 7.68 9.94 -1.82
N GLY A 80 7.73 8.84 -2.56
CA GLY A 80 8.55 7.68 -2.20
C GLY A 80 7.97 6.85 -1.06
N ILE A 81 6.65 6.94 -0.83
CA ILE A 81 5.97 6.00 0.08
C ILE A 81 6.06 4.61 -0.54
N LYS A 82 6.63 3.66 0.22
CA LYS A 82 6.74 2.26 -0.18
C LYS A 82 5.37 1.60 -0.06
N CYS A 83 4.77 1.22 -1.18
CA CYS A 83 3.43 0.67 -1.26
C CYS A 83 3.49 -0.83 -1.54
N VAL A 84 2.78 -1.61 -0.73
CA VAL A 84 2.53 -3.05 -0.94
C VAL A 84 1.01 -3.25 -0.84
N GLU A 85 0.44 -4.04 -1.75
CA GLU A 85 -0.98 -4.41 -1.70
C GLU A 85 -1.14 -5.93 -1.55
#